data_AF-A0A061R1T5-F1
#
_entry.id   AF-A0A061R1T5-F1
#
_cell.length_a   1.000
_cell.length_b   1.000
_cell.length_c   1.000
_cell.angle_alpha   90.00
_cell.angle_beta   90.00
_cell.angle_gamma   90.00
#
_symmetry.space_group_name_H-M   'P 1'
#
loop_
_entity.id
_entity.type
_entity.pdbx_description
1 polymer ?
#
loop_
_entity_poly.entity_id
_entity_poly.type
_entity_poly.pdbx_seq_one_letter_code
_entity_poly.pdbx_strand_id
1 'polypeptide(L)'
;MSVVSLLCNSSVATKGFSQKKQDCSVRSINKLQLSTPQRTRSLFAAPRRVASNGRVLSQVRSAMAETTHVTIPPPFHPTFDIEGSIRAALEEDSGSFGDVTALSTIPEDTQAVATFLAKGDGVLAGLAVADKVFEMVDPRISVEWSAKDGDSVTYGTIFGKVRGPARGVLVAERVALNYMQRMGGIATATAEMVKEAEGFPAKILETRKTVPGLRLFDKWAVLIGGGDNHRMGLYDMIMIKDNHIAAAGGLTQAVERAQAFLTEKNLSMGMEVETRTMDEVREVMEIVDRQAGKVDHPITRVMLDNMTKMDPSAEAGIDVSMLEEAVAYIGGRVETEGSGNVNLRTVRRIASTGVTYISVGALTHSVKALDISFNIETQ
;
A
#
# COMPACT_ATOMS: atom_id res chain seq x y z
N MET A 1 16.38 35.58 -14.74
CA MET A 1 16.37 34.85 -16.02
C MET A 1 15.30 33.79 -15.94
N SER A 2 14.11 34.13 -16.44
CA SER A 2 12.99 33.20 -16.61
C SER A 2 13.13 32.61 -18.00
N VAL A 3 13.13 31.28 -18.12
CA VAL A 3 13.15 30.57 -19.40
C VAL A 3 11.75 30.05 -19.62
N VAL A 4 11.01 30.71 -20.49
CA VAL A 4 9.75 30.20 -21.05
C VAL A 4 9.95 30.19 -22.56
N SER A 5 10.08 28.99 -23.11
CA SER A 5 9.98 28.72 -24.54
C SER A 5 8.85 27.71 -24.70
N LEU A 6 7.78 28.11 -25.38
CA LEU A 6 6.78 27.21 -25.92
C LEU A 6 6.24 27.82 -27.21
N LEU A 7 6.62 27.16 -28.29
CA LEU A 7 5.98 27.19 -29.60
C LEU A 7 4.54 26.65 -29.46
N CYS A 8 3.55 27.28 -30.08
CA CYS A 8 2.93 26.77 -31.31
C CYS A 8 1.77 27.66 -31.79
N ASN A 9 1.68 27.78 -33.11
CA ASN A 9 0.64 28.44 -33.90
C ASN A 9 -0.76 27.87 -33.67
N SER A 10 -1.80 28.68 -33.88
CA SER A 10 -2.83 28.47 -34.95
C SER A 10 -3.94 29.53 -34.93
N SER A 11 -3.94 30.35 -35.98
CA SER A 11 -5.06 30.71 -36.87
C SER A 11 -6.44 31.19 -36.38
N VAL A 12 -6.89 32.20 -37.13
CA VAL A 12 -8.25 32.59 -37.53
C VAL A 12 -8.92 33.74 -36.77
N ALA A 13 -9.18 34.78 -37.56
CA ALA A 13 -9.86 36.01 -37.25
C ALA A 13 -11.37 35.86 -37.08
N THR A 14 -11.97 36.67 -36.21
CA THR A 14 -13.29 37.29 -36.47
C THR A 14 -13.53 38.52 -35.58
N LYS A 15 -13.73 39.65 -36.27
CA LYS A 15 -14.74 40.71 -36.08
C LYS A 15 -15.16 41.10 -34.65
N GLY A 16 -14.94 42.38 -34.34
CA GLY A 16 -15.32 43.01 -33.09
C GLY A 16 -16.82 43.24 -32.88
N PHE A 17 -17.15 43.63 -31.65
CA PHE A 17 -18.34 44.38 -31.32
C PHE A 17 -18.06 45.28 -30.10
N SER A 18 -18.67 46.45 -30.15
CA SER A 18 -18.54 47.63 -29.29
C SER A 18 -18.87 47.36 -27.81
N GLN A 19 -17.99 47.81 -26.89
CA GLN A 19 -18.26 47.91 -25.46
C GLN A 19 -18.94 49.24 -25.12
N LYS A 20 -20.17 49.16 -24.63
CA LYS A 20 -20.84 50.24 -23.88
C LYS A 20 -20.25 50.32 -22.46
N LYS A 21 -19.79 51.52 -22.09
CA LYS A 21 -19.55 51.93 -20.70
C LYS A 21 -20.86 52.03 -19.94
N GLN A 22 -20.91 51.53 -18.71
CA GLN A 22 -21.66 52.17 -17.62
C GLN A 22 -21.15 51.73 -16.24
N ASP A 23 -21.27 52.68 -15.32
CA ASP A 23 -20.55 52.85 -14.07
C ASP A 23 -20.75 51.75 -13.02
N CYS A 24 -19.72 51.56 -12.19
CA CYS A 24 -19.92 51.21 -10.79
C CYS A 24 -18.94 51.96 -9.89
N SER A 25 -19.52 52.60 -8.88
CA SER A 25 -18.94 53.53 -7.93
C SER A 25 -18.01 52.86 -6.92
N VAL A 26 -16.84 53.47 -6.71
CA VAL A 26 -15.89 53.06 -5.67
C VAL A 26 -16.35 53.67 -4.35
N ARG A 27 -16.84 52.82 -3.43
CA ARG A 27 -16.96 53.16 -2.01
C ARG A 27 -15.69 52.77 -1.27
N SER A 28 -15.12 53.77 -0.62
CA SER A 28 -14.01 53.72 0.32
C SER A 28 -14.30 52.82 1.53
N ILE A 29 -13.40 51.88 1.81
CA ILE A 29 -13.32 51.18 3.11
C ILE A 29 -11.86 51.20 3.58
N ASN A 30 -11.73 51.37 4.88
CA ASN A 30 -10.61 51.89 5.66
C ASN A 30 -9.28 51.12 5.56
N LYS A 31 -8.21 51.91 5.73
CA LYS A 31 -6.84 51.50 6.10
C LYS A 31 -6.87 50.53 7.28
N LEU A 32 -6.39 49.31 7.06
CA LEU A 32 -5.84 48.46 8.12
C LEU A 32 -4.36 48.22 7.80
N GLN A 33 -3.54 48.51 8.80
CA GLN A 33 -2.09 48.53 8.75
C GLN A 33 -1.52 47.15 8.43
N LEU A 34 -0.66 47.10 7.40
CA LEU A 34 0.23 45.97 7.12
C LEU A 34 1.36 45.97 8.15
N SER A 35 1.33 45.01 9.08
CA SER A 35 2.50 44.61 9.86
C SER A 35 3.22 43.46 9.14
N THR A 36 4.53 43.62 8.99
CA THR A 36 5.48 42.70 8.36
C THR A 36 5.70 41.44 9.20
N PRO A 37 5.85 40.24 8.59
CA PRO A 37 6.42 39.10 9.29
C PRO A 37 7.95 39.05 9.06
N GLN A 38 8.71 39.28 10.13
CA GLN A 38 10.16 39.02 10.16
C GLN A 38 10.46 37.57 10.58
N ARG A 39 11.36 36.96 9.79
CA ARG A 39 12.35 35.93 10.14
C ARG A 39 11.88 34.50 10.42
N THR A 40 12.15 33.68 9.40
CA THR A 40 12.47 32.25 9.44
C THR A 40 13.36 31.84 10.63
N ARG A 41 12.94 30.81 11.37
CA ARG A 41 13.81 30.03 12.27
C ARG A 41 13.81 28.56 11.83
N SER A 42 14.95 28.17 11.26
CA SER A 42 15.63 26.86 11.36
C SER A 42 14.85 25.72 12.03
N LEU A 43 14.31 24.82 11.21
CA LEU A 43 13.85 23.47 11.58
C LEU A 43 15.05 22.52 11.67
N PHE A 44 15.77 22.51 12.80
CA PHE A 44 16.59 21.38 13.21
C PHE A 44 16.66 21.36 14.73
N ALA A 45 15.78 20.58 15.35
CA ALA A 45 15.89 20.19 16.75
C ALA A 45 16.22 18.69 16.81
N ALA A 46 17.26 18.34 17.55
CA ALA A 46 17.76 16.98 17.74
C ALA A 46 16.70 16.05 18.38
N PRO A 47 16.69 14.74 18.05
CA PRO A 47 15.72 13.83 18.62
C PRO A 47 16.04 13.53 20.10
N ARG A 48 15.00 13.63 20.94
CA ARG A 48 15.00 13.10 22.31
C ARG A 48 15.05 11.58 22.27
N ARG A 49 15.80 10.99 23.21
CA ARG A 49 15.93 9.54 23.44
C ARG A 49 14.57 8.84 23.39
N VAL A 50 14.44 7.85 22.51
CA VAL A 50 13.29 6.93 22.45
C VAL A 50 13.42 5.96 23.62
N ALA A 51 12.51 6.08 24.59
CA ALA A 51 12.35 5.11 25.67
C ALA A 51 11.27 4.08 25.29
N SER A 52 11.67 2.80 25.24
CA SER A 52 10.88 1.57 25.33
C SER A 52 9.59 1.46 24.48
N ASN A 53 9.69 0.75 23.36
CA ASN A 53 8.58 0.30 22.49
C ASN A 53 7.57 -0.69 23.14
N GLY A 54 7.60 -0.90 24.46
CA GLY A 54 6.77 -1.91 25.13
C GLY A 54 5.31 -1.51 25.38
N ARG A 55 5.00 -0.20 25.50
CA ARG A 55 3.65 0.28 25.90
C ARG A 55 2.74 0.69 24.75
N VAL A 56 3.28 1.07 23.60
CA VAL A 56 2.46 1.47 22.43
C VAL A 56 1.95 0.25 21.68
N LEU A 57 2.78 -0.80 21.56
CA LEU A 57 2.38 -2.09 21.00
C LEU A 57 1.26 -2.78 21.80
N SER A 58 1.22 -2.59 23.13
CA SER A 58 0.17 -3.17 23.96
C SER A 58 -1.19 -2.48 23.81
N GLN A 59 -1.22 -1.16 23.52
CA GLN A 59 -2.48 -0.43 23.37
C GLN A 59 -3.16 -0.70 22.02
N VAL A 60 -2.39 -0.82 20.92
CA VAL A 60 -2.94 -1.21 19.61
C VAL A 60 -3.43 -2.66 19.61
N ARG A 61 -2.71 -3.56 20.31
CA ARG A 61 -3.17 -4.96 20.50
C ARG A 61 -4.45 -5.03 21.33
N SER A 62 -4.58 -4.21 22.38
CA SER A 62 -5.70 -4.31 23.33
C SER A 62 -7.04 -3.83 22.77
N ALA A 63 -7.06 -2.91 21.79
CA ALA A 63 -8.30 -2.39 21.21
C ALA A 63 -8.86 -3.25 20.06
N MET A 64 -8.06 -4.16 19.49
CA MET A 64 -8.47 -5.09 18.43
C MET A 64 -8.50 -6.57 18.86
N ALA A 65 -8.16 -6.87 20.12
CA ALA A 65 -8.07 -8.24 20.63
C ALA A 65 -9.42 -8.86 21.03
N GLU A 66 -10.53 -8.13 21.00
CA GLU A 66 -11.86 -8.68 21.36
C GLU A 66 -12.68 -9.17 20.15
N THR A 67 -12.19 -8.98 18.92
CA THR A 67 -12.89 -9.40 17.70
C THR A 67 -12.31 -10.69 17.11
N THR A 68 -13.08 -11.77 17.20
CA THR A 68 -12.68 -13.15 16.82
C THR A 68 -12.36 -13.35 15.34
N HIS A 69 -12.71 -12.39 14.48
CA HIS A 69 -12.51 -12.45 13.04
C HIS A 69 -11.21 -11.75 12.56
N VAL A 70 -10.48 -11.07 13.44
CA VAL A 70 -9.17 -10.48 13.14
C VAL A 70 -8.07 -11.47 13.51
N THR A 71 -7.59 -12.21 12.51
CA THR A 71 -6.53 -13.21 12.68
C THR A 71 -5.13 -12.64 12.44
N ILE A 72 -5.04 -11.64 11.56
CA ILE A 72 -3.78 -11.04 11.12
C ILE A 72 -3.86 -9.55 11.45
N PRO A 73 -3.01 -9.03 12.36
CA PRO A 73 -3.05 -7.62 12.73
C PRO A 73 -2.58 -6.73 11.57
N PRO A 74 -3.02 -5.46 11.51
CA PRO A 74 -2.49 -4.52 10.52
C PRO A 74 -0.97 -4.35 10.70
N PRO A 75 -0.21 -4.19 9.60
CA PRO A 75 1.22 -3.97 9.70
C PRO A 75 1.52 -2.66 10.43
N PHE A 76 2.68 -2.56 11.07
CA PHE A 76 3.05 -1.31 11.74
C PHE A 76 3.32 -0.20 10.73
N HIS A 77 2.76 0.99 10.99
CA HIS A 77 3.12 2.22 10.29
C HIS A 77 3.09 3.38 11.30
N PRO A 78 4.18 4.15 11.46
CA PRO A 78 4.35 5.11 12.55
C PRO A 78 3.35 6.28 12.51
N THR A 79 2.80 6.58 11.34
CA THR A 79 1.90 7.73 11.13
C THR A 79 0.57 7.36 10.49
N PHE A 80 0.23 6.07 10.35
CA PHE A 80 -1.00 5.70 9.66
C PHE A 80 -2.18 5.75 10.63
N ASP A 81 -3.28 6.32 10.16
CA ASP A 81 -4.53 6.45 10.91
C ASP A 81 -5.65 5.75 10.12
N ILE A 82 -6.05 4.57 10.62
CA ILE A 82 -7.14 3.78 10.02
C ILE A 82 -8.45 4.54 10.13
N GLU A 83 -8.76 5.09 11.32
CA GLU A 83 -9.99 5.85 11.56
C GLU A 83 -10.01 7.13 10.74
N GLY A 84 -8.88 7.83 10.61
CA GLY A 84 -8.76 9.00 9.75
C GLY A 84 -9.01 8.69 8.26
N SER A 85 -8.54 7.54 7.78
CA SER A 85 -8.80 7.09 6.41
C SER A 85 -10.27 6.72 6.19
N ILE A 86 -10.89 6.05 7.16
CA ILE A 86 -12.32 5.73 7.13
C ILE A 86 -13.16 7.01 7.18
N ARG A 87 -12.80 7.96 8.06
CA ARG A 87 -13.45 9.26 8.17
C ARG A 87 -13.41 10.03 6.85
N ALA A 88 -12.24 10.10 6.22
CA ALA A 88 -12.09 10.76 4.93
C ALA A 88 -13.00 10.12 3.85
N ALA A 89 -13.11 8.79 3.83
CA ALA A 89 -13.99 8.09 2.90
C ALA A 89 -15.48 8.33 3.20
N LEU A 90 -15.89 8.39 4.47
CA LEU A 90 -17.27 8.71 4.87
C LEU A 90 -17.62 10.18 4.54
N GLU A 91 -16.69 11.11 4.76
CA GLU A 91 -16.85 12.52 4.41
C GLU A 91 -16.93 12.73 2.89
N GLU A 92 -16.15 11.98 2.11
CA GLU A 92 -16.22 11.96 0.65
C GLU A 92 -17.62 11.57 0.16
N ASP A 93 -18.20 10.49 0.72
CA ASP A 93 -19.46 9.92 0.25
C ASP A 93 -20.69 10.68 0.78
N SER A 94 -20.60 11.26 2.00
CA SER A 94 -21.73 11.94 2.66
C SER A 94 -21.79 13.45 2.40
N GLY A 95 -20.66 14.10 2.12
CA GLY A 95 -20.58 15.56 2.01
C GLY A 95 -21.20 16.28 3.22
N SER A 96 -21.79 17.46 3.00
CA SER A 96 -22.40 18.27 4.07
C SER A 96 -23.86 17.92 4.41
N PHE A 97 -24.55 17.20 3.52
CA PHE A 97 -25.99 16.92 3.65
C PHE A 97 -26.30 15.47 4.07
N GLY A 98 -25.30 14.59 4.07
CA GLY A 98 -25.47 13.16 4.29
C GLY A 98 -26.16 12.46 3.11
N ASP A 99 -26.66 11.25 3.36
CA ASP A 99 -27.44 10.49 2.38
C ASP A 99 -28.86 11.07 2.25
N VAL A 100 -29.02 12.01 1.32
CA VAL A 100 -30.30 12.65 1.01
C VAL A 100 -31.38 11.66 0.57
N THR A 101 -31.00 10.52 0.00
CA THR A 101 -31.93 9.49 -0.45
C THR A 101 -32.47 8.74 0.77
N ALA A 102 -31.62 8.24 1.67
CA ALA A 102 -32.08 7.59 2.90
C ALA A 102 -32.87 8.56 3.80
N LEU A 103 -32.44 9.81 3.91
CA LEU A 103 -33.12 10.83 4.72
C LEU A 103 -34.54 11.14 4.21
N SER A 104 -34.75 11.14 2.90
CA SER A 104 -36.04 11.48 2.29
C SER A 104 -36.99 10.30 2.11
N THR A 105 -36.47 9.06 2.05
CA THR A 105 -37.27 7.88 1.70
C THR A 105 -37.50 6.91 2.85
N ILE A 106 -36.70 6.97 3.93
CA ILE A 106 -36.73 5.99 5.02
C ILE A 106 -37.13 6.70 6.33
N PRO A 107 -38.18 6.27 7.04
CA PRO A 107 -38.50 6.78 8.38
C PRO A 107 -37.35 6.59 9.38
N GLU A 108 -37.19 7.53 10.32
CA GLU A 108 -36.05 7.58 11.25
C GLU A 108 -35.95 6.37 12.20
N ASP A 109 -37.10 5.78 12.55
CA ASP A 109 -37.24 4.64 13.45
C ASP A 109 -37.07 3.28 12.75
N THR A 110 -36.99 3.26 11.41
CA THR A 110 -36.86 2.02 10.62
C THR A 110 -35.62 1.22 11.03
N GLN A 111 -35.82 -0.04 11.39
CA GLN A 111 -34.74 -1.00 11.64
C GLN A 111 -34.51 -1.85 10.40
N ALA A 112 -33.24 -2.20 10.16
CA ALA A 112 -32.83 -3.04 9.05
C ALA A 112 -32.00 -4.22 9.52
N VAL A 113 -32.11 -5.31 8.76
CA VAL A 113 -31.19 -6.42 8.79
C VAL A 113 -30.58 -6.54 7.41
N ALA A 114 -29.26 -6.57 7.31
CA ALA A 114 -28.58 -6.73 6.04
C ALA A 114 -27.59 -7.89 6.08
N THR A 115 -27.23 -8.41 4.90
CA THR A 115 -26.32 -9.55 4.75
C THR A 115 -25.24 -9.26 3.73
N PHE A 116 -24.01 -9.66 4.05
CA PHE A 116 -22.90 -9.69 3.12
C PHE A 116 -22.89 -11.02 2.37
N LEU A 117 -22.84 -10.95 1.04
CA LEU A 117 -22.87 -12.10 0.14
C LEU A 117 -21.72 -12.00 -0.86
N ALA A 118 -20.90 -13.05 -0.95
CA ALA A 118 -19.87 -13.16 -1.97
C ALA A 118 -20.51 -13.39 -3.35
N LYS A 119 -20.13 -12.55 -4.33
CA LYS A 119 -20.56 -12.63 -5.73
C LYS A 119 -19.45 -13.14 -6.66
N GLY A 120 -18.33 -13.57 -6.08
CA GLY A 120 -17.24 -14.27 -6.74
C GLY A 120 -16.45 -15.12 -5.74
N ASP A 121 -15.60 -15.98 -6.27
CA ASP A 121 -14.68 -16.80 -5.47
C ASP A 121 -13.46 -15.96 -5.09
N GLY A 122 -12.93 -16.17 -3.88
CA GLY A 122 -11.74 -15.45 -3.42
C GLY A 122 -11.47 -15.60 -1.94
N VAL A 123 -10.68 -14.67 -1.40
CA VAL A 123 -10.29 -14.60 0.01
C VAL A 123 -10.89 -13.34 0.64
N LEU A 124 -11.53 -13.50 1.80
CA LEU A 124 -12.07 -12.37 2.56
C LEU A 124 -10.93 -11.57 3.20
N ALA A 125 -11.02 -10.24 3.10
CA ALA A 125 -10.15 -9.33 3.79
C ALA A 125 -10.86 -8.00 4.06
N GLY A 126 -10.59 -7.39 5.22
CA GLY A 126 -11.12 -6.09 5.61
C GLY A 126 -12.37 -6.15 6.50
N LEU A 127 -12.67 -7.29 7.13
CA LEU A 127 -13.79 -7.40 8.08
C LEU A 127 -13.65 -6.41 9.24
N ALA A 128 -12.43 -6.28 9.79
CA ALA A 128 -12.12 -5.30 10.85
C ALA A 128 -12.33 -3.84 10.41
N VAL A 129 -12.08 -3.55 9.13
CA VAL A 129 -12.28 -2.22 8.56
C VAL A 129 -13.76 -1.94 8.42
N ALA A 130 -14.54 -2.91 7.95
CA ALA A 130 -15.99 -2.80 7.87
C ALA A 130 -16.64 -2.58 9.23
N ASP A 131 -16.22 -3.30 10.28
CA ASP A 131 -16.68 -3.08 11.65
C ASP A 131 -16.48 -1.61 12.08
N LYS A 132 -15.29 -1.06 11.83
CA LYS A 132 -14.99 0.33 12.16
C LYS A 132 -15.81 1.32 11.32
N VAL A 133 -16.09 1.02 10.06
CA VAL A 133 -16.98 1.85 9.23
C VAL A 133 -18.38 1.91 9.86
N PHE A 134 -19.00 0.77 10.19
CA PHE A 134 -20.34 0.75 10.79
C PHE A 134 -20.37 1.42 12.16
N GLU A 135 -19.39 1.14 13.03
CA GLU A 135 -19.27 1.74 14.36
C GLU A 135 -19.15 3.27 14.29
N MET A 136 -18.36 3.79 13.33
CA MET A 136 -18.18 5.24 13.15
C MET A 136 -19.41 5.94 12.59
N VAL A 137 -20.25 5.25 11.81
CA VAL A 137 -21.49 5.80 11.27
C VAL A 137 -22.58 5.84 12.33
N ASP A 138 -22.81 4.73 13.04
CA ASP A 138 -23.78 4.67 14.12
C ASP A 138 -23.43 3.54 15.11
N PRO A 139 -23.10 3.85 16.39
CA PRO A 139 -22.71 2.85 17.37
C PRO A 139 -23.83 1.89 17.76
N ARG A 140 -25.07 2.12 17.31
CA ARG A 140 -26.20 1.19 17.48
C ARG A 140 -26.19 0.07 16.44
N ILE A 141 -25.37 0.18 15.39
CA ILE A 141 -25.22 -0.87 14.39
C ILE A 141 -24.35 -1.99 14.97
N SER A 142 -24.83 -3.22 14.84
CA SER A 142 -24.11 -4.42 15.21
C SER A 142 -23.80 -5.25 13.97
N VAL A 143 -22.60 -5.85 13.95
CA VAL A 143 -22.13 -6.70 12.87
C VAL A 143 -21.77 -8.07 13.45
N GLU A 144 -22.28 -9.12 12.82
CA GLU A 144 -22.01 -10.52 13.17
C GLU A 144 -21.36 -11.19 11.96
N TRP A 145 -20.14 -11.68 12.12
CA TRP A 145 -19.41 -12.40 11.07
C TRP A 145 -19.48 -13.91 11.27
N SER A 146 -19.71 -14.66 10.20
CA SER A 146 -19.61 -16.13 10.18
C SER A 146 -18.29 -16.63 9.58
N ALA A 147 -17.41 -15.70 9.18
CA ALA A 147 -16.07 -15.96 8.64
C ALA A 147 -15.07 -14.97 9.25
N LYS A 148 -13.77 -15.19 8.98
CA LYS A 148 -12.67 -14.32 9.41
C LYS A 148 -11.80 -13.89 8.23
N ASP A 149 -11.00 -12.84 8.44
CA ASP A 149 -10.03 -12.41 7.42
C ASP A 149 -9.07 -13.58 7.10
N GLY A 150 -8.87 -13.85 5.81
CA GLY A 150 -8.08 -14.96 5.29
C GLY A 150 -8.90 -16.21 4.92
N ASP A 151 -10.18 -16.29 5.29
CA ASP A 151 -11.03 -17.39 4.86
C ASP A 151 -11.33 -17.31 3.35
N SER A 152 -11.36 -18.47 2.71
CA SER A 152 -11.81 -18.59 1.31
C SER A 152 -13.34 -18.59 1.24
N VAL A 153 -13.88 -17.92 0.23
CA VAL A 153 -15.31 -17.88 -0.08
C VAL A 153 -15.57 -18.25 -1.53
N THR A 154 -16.77 -18.76 -1.78
CA THR A 154 -17.28 -19.03 -3.13
C THR A 154 -18.54 -18.22 -3.41
N TYR A 155 -18.92 -18.10 -4.68
CA TYR A 155 -20.18 -17.47 -5.06
C TYR A 155 -21.36 -17.96 -4.21
N GLY A 156 -22.14 -17.02 -3.66
CA GLY A 156 -23.31 -17.33 -2.85
C GLY A 156 -23.02 -17.49 -1.36
N THR A 157 -21.76 -17.42 -0.93
CA THR A 157 -21.39 -17.50 0.49
C THR A 157 -21.92 -16.26 1.23
N ILE A 158 -22.78 -16.46 2.23
CA ILE A 158 -23.16 -15.42 3.19
C ILE A 158 -22.18 -15.49 4.36
N PHE A 159 -21.46 -14.38 4.60
CA PHE A 159 -20.35 -14.37 5.58
C PHE A 159 -20.49 -13.31 6.67
N GLY A 160 -21.52 -12.46 6.60
CA GLY A 160 -21.77 -11.43 7.60
C GLY A 160 -23.22 -10.95 7.63
N LYS A 161 -23.65 -10.50 8.80
CA LYS A 161 -24.98 -9.96 9.06
C LYS A 161 -24.86 -8.65 9.82
N VAL A 162 -25.60 -7.63 9.39
CA VAL A 162 -25.64 -6.30 10.01
C VAL A 162 -27.04 -6.01 10.51
N ARG A 163 -27.16 -5.41 11.70
CA ARG A 163 -28.45 -5.01 12.28
C ARG A 163 -28.35 -3.62 12.90
N GLY A 164 -29.35 -2.77 12.65
CA GLY A 164 -29.43 -1.45 13.27
C GLY A 164 -30.36 -0.48 12.54
N PRO A 165 -30.26 0.83 12.82
CA PRO A 165 -31.04 1.86 12.14
C PRO A 165 -30.78 1.85 10.62
N ALA A 166 -31.84 1.72 9.83
CA ALA A 166 -31.75 1.51 8.38
C ALA A 166 -30.97 2.61 7.65
N ARG A 167 -31.17 3.87 8.04
CA ARG A 167 -30.43 5.02 7.48
C ARG A 167 -28.92 4.90 7.71
N GLY A 168 -28.49 4.52 8.92
CA GLY A 168 -27.07 4.37 9.25
C GLY A 168 -26.44 3.18 8.53
N VAL A 169 -27.17 2.07 8.42
CA VAL A 169 -26.72 0.87 7.68
C VAL A 169 -26.43 1.21 6.21
N LEU A 170 -27.31 1.97 5.55
CA LEU A 170 -27.14 2.36 4.15
C LEU A 170 -26.03 3.39 3.93
N VAL A 171 -25.85 4.33 4.85
CA VAL A 171 -24.71 5.29 4.80
C VAL A 171 -23.37 4.56 4.88
N ALA A 172 -23.27 3.52 5.71
CA ALA A 172 -22.04 2.76 5.88
C ALA A 172 -21.74 1.80 4.71
N GLU A 173 -22.77 1.35 3.99
CA GLU A 173 -22.71 0.25 3.02
C GLU A 173 -21.58 0.42 2.01
N ARG A 174 -21.59 1.52 1.25
CA ARG A 174 -20.69 1.68 0.11
C ARG A 174 -19.24 1.79 0.54
N VAL A 175 -18.98 2.52 1.61
CA VAL A 175 -17.64 2.68 2.17
C VAL A 175 -17.11 1.34 2.68
N ALA A 176 -17.91 0.58 3.45
CA ALA A 176 -17.52 -0.74 3.93
C ALA A 176 -17.22 -1.71 2.77
N LEU A 177 -18.12 -1.78 1.78
CA LEU A 177 -17.92 -2.62 0.59
C LEU A 177 -16.66 -2.23 -0.17
N ASN A 178 -16.41 -0.95 -0.42
CA ASN A 178 -15.23 -0.52 -1.20
C ASN A 178 -13.91 -0.96 -0.55
N TYR A 179 -13.80 -0.87 0.78
CA TYR A 179 -12.64 -1.40 1.51
C TYR A 179 -12.53 -2.91 1.38
N MET A 180 -13.60 -3.64 1.69
CA MET A 180 -13.60 -5.12 1.67
C MET A 180 -13.36 -5.70 0.27
N GLN A 181 -14.00 -5.14 -0.75
CA GLN A 181 -13.85 -5.58 -2.14
C GLN A 181 -12.41 -5.35 -2.63
N ARG A 182 -11.80 -4.20 -2.31
CA ARG A 182 -10.40 -3.91 -2.64
C ARG A 182 -9.46 -4.87 -1.91
N MET A 183 -9.56 -4.94 -0.58
CA MET A 183 -8.69 -5.79 0.23
C MET A 183 -8.86 -7.25 -0.14
N GLY A 184 -10.09 -7.73 -0.32
CA GLY A 184 -10.38 -9.10 -0.74
C GLY A 184 -9.80 -9.43 -2.12
N GLY A 185 -9.84 -8.47 -3.07
CA GLY A 185 -9.15 -8.64 -4.35
C GLY A 185 -7.65 -8.87 -4.20
N ILE A 186 -6.98 -8.08 -3.35
CA ILE A 186 -5.54 -8.18 -3.08
C ILE A 186 -5.20 -9.49 -2.38
N ALA A 187 -5.97 -9.85 -1.35
CA ALA A 187 -5.78 -11.10 -0.63
C ALA A 187 -5.96 -12.31 -1.56
N THR A 188 -6.97 -12.28 -2.44
CA THR A 188 -7.22 -13.33 -3.45
C THR A 188 -6.04 -13.48 -4.39
N ALA A 189 -5.60 -12.39 -5.04
CA ALA A 189 -4.47 -12.42 -5.98
C ALA A 189 -3.17 -12.86 -5.29
N THR A 190 -2.97 -12.49 -4.03
CA THR A 190 -1.81 -12.91 -3.25
C THR A 190 -1.85 -14.41 -2.94
N ALA A 191 -3.00 -14.92 -2.49
CA ALA A 191 -3.18 -16.34 -2.19
C ALA A 191 -2.96 -17.23 -3.43
N GLU A 192 -3.39 -16.77 -4.62
CA GLU A 192 -3.11 -17.45 -5.89
C GLU A 192 -1.60 -17.52 -6.18
N MET A 193 -0.85 -16.42 -5.99
CA MET A 193 0.60 -16.41 -6.20
C MET A 193 1.35 -17.26 -5.19
N VAL A 194 0.95 -17.20 -3.92
CA VAL A 194 1.51 -18.02 -2.84
C VAL A 194 1.31 -19.50 -3.14
N LYS A 195 0.12 -19.88 -3.58
CA LYS A 195 -0.20 -21.25 -4.00
C LYS A 195 0.68 -21.72 -5.15
N GLU A 196 0.89 -20.91 -6.18
CA GLU A 196 1.77 -21.27 -7.30
C GLU A 196 3.25 -21.42 -6.89
N ALA A 197 3.69 -20.67 -5.89
CA ALA A 197 5.03 -20.75 -5.31
C ALA A 197 5.20 -21.88 -4.27
N GLU A 198 4.14 -22.64 -3.94
CA GLU A 198 4.23 -23.76 -3.00
C GLU A 198 5.29 -24.80 -3.42
N GLY A 199 6.05 -25.26 -2.42
CA GLY A 199 7.16 -26.20 -2.57
C GLY A 199 8.53 -25.53 -2.75
N PHE A 200 8.59 -24.20 -2.83
CA PHE A 200 9.83 -23.43 -2.93
C PHE A 200 10.03 -22.51 -1.71
N PRO A 201 11.26 -22.07 -1.40
CA PRO A 201 11.52 -21.18 -0.27
C PRO A 201 11.00 -19.75 -0.45
N ALA A 202 10.59 -19.39 -1.67
CA ALA A 202 10.23 -18.04 -2.04
C ALA A 202 8.97 -17.55 -1.31
N LYS A 203 9.08 -16.40 -0.63
CA LYS A 203 7.93 -15.65 -0.11
C LYS A 203 7.46 -14.60 -1.12
N ILE A 204 6.15 -14.48 -1.28
CA ILE A 204 5.55 -13.46 -2.16
C ILE A 204 5.47 -12.14 -1.42
N LEU A 205 6.07 -11.11 -2.02
CA LEU A 205 6.04 -9.73 -1.55
C LEU A 205 5.21 -8.86 -2.49
N GLU A 206 4.60 -7.85 -1.91
CA GLU A 206 4.09 -6.67 -2.57
C GLU A 206 5.16 -5.58 -2.72
N THR A 207 4.76 -4.35 -3.08
CA THR A 207 5.71 -3.24 -3.26
C THR A 207 5.17 -1.93 -2.68
N ARG A 208 5.85 -0.81 -2.93
CA ARG A 208 5.34 0.54 -2.67
C ARG A 208 4.43 1.09 -3.78
N LYS A 209 4.20 0.32 -4.86
CA LYS A 209 3.26 0.63 -5.95
C LYS A 209 1.83 0.36 -5.49
N THR A 210 1.43 1.04 -4.42
CA THR A 210 0.12 0.94 -3.77
C THR A 210 -0.76 2.12 -4.19
N VAL A 211 -2.06 2.04 -3.91
CA VAL A 211 -2.92 3.22 -4.06
C VAL A 211 -2.46 4.31 -3.09
N PRO A 212 -2.33 5.58 -3.52
CA PRO A 212 -2.01 6.69 -2.63
C PRO A 212 -3.01 6.79 -1.47
N GLY A 213 -2.52 7.01 -0.25
CA GLY A 213 -3.36 7.07 0.96
C GLY A 213 -3.76 5.71 1.53
N LEU A 214 -3.83 4.64 0.72
CA LEU A 214 -4.33 3.32 1.14
C LEU A 214 -3.25 2.25 1.35
N ARG A 215 -1.97 2.64 1.41
CA ARG A 215 -0.85 1.70 1.50
C ARG A 215 -0.98 0.69 2.64
N LEU A 216 -1.46 1.10 3.81
CA LEU A 216 -1.62 0.20 4.94
C LEU A 216 -2.61 -0.92 4.62
N PHE A 217 -3.78 -0.57 4.08
CA PHE A 217 -4.82 -1.52 3.72
C PHE A 217 -4.36 -2.47 2.62
N ASP A 218 -3.67 -1.94 1.60
CA ASP A 218 -3.09 -2.75 0.52
C ASP A 218 -2.11 -3.80 1.05
N LYS A 219 -1.16 -3.38 1.92
CA LYS A 219 -0.17 -4.28 2.51
C LYS A 219 -0.78 -5.23 3.54
N TRP A 220 -1.79 -4.79 4.27
CA TRP A 220 -2.52 -5.66 5.20
C TRP A 220 -3.24 -6.77 4.45
N ALA A 221 -3.88 -6.45 3.32
CA ALA A 221 -4.53 -7.45 2.49
C ALA A 221 -3.55 -8.49 1.90
N VAL A 222 -2.31 -8.09 1.58
CA VAL A 222 -1.25 -9.03 1.16
C VAL A 222 -0.91 -10.01 2.28
N LEU A 223 -0.73 -9.52 3.52
CA LEU A 223 -0.53 -10.40 4.68
C LEU A 223 -1.73 -11.36 4.86
N ILE A 224 -2.95 -10.86 4.73
CA ILE A 224 -4.18 -11.67 4.83
C ILE A 224 -4.21 -12.78 3.76
N GLY A 225 -3.75 -12.49 2.55
CA GLY A 225 -3.62 -13.47 1.47
C GLY A 225 -2.44 -14.45 1.60
N GLY A 226 -1.70 -14.41 2.71
CA GLY A 226 -0.56 -15.30 2.96
C GLY A 226 0.78 -14.84 2.37
N GLY A 227 0.83 -13.63 1.81
CA GLY A 227 2.08 -12.99 1.42
C GLY A 227 2.84 -12.42 2.61
N ASP A 228 3.97 -11.78 2.32
CA ASP A 228 4.78 -11.06 3.31
C ASP A 228 4.97 -9.61 2.86
N ASN A 229 5.31 -8.72 3.80
CA ASN A 229 5.45 -7.31 3.48
C ASN A 229 6.90 -6.93 3.17
N HIS A 230 7.11 -6.35 2.00
CA HIS A 230 8.26 -5.52 1.73
C HIS A 230 8.22 -4.27 2.62
N ARG A 231 9.35 -3.55 2.74
CA ARG A 231 9.46 -2.24 3.41
C ARG A 231 8.21 -1.35 3.25
N MET A 232 7.72 -0.83 4.38
CA MET A 232 6.50 -0.03 4.45
C MET A 232 6.66 1.33 3.76
N GLY A 233 7.80 1.98 3.98
CA GLY A 233 8.10 3.31 3.47
C GLY A 233 9.59 3.53 3.22
N LEU A 234 9.96 4.75 2.83
CA LEU A 234 11.37 5.11 2.60
C LEU A 234 12.19 5.12 3.91
N TYR A 235 11.52 5.19 5.07
CA TYR A 235 12.12 5.24 6.40
C TYR A 235 12.47 3.86 6.97
N ASP A 236 11.98 2.78 6.36
CA ASP A 236 11.90 1.46 6.97
C ASP A 236 13.13 0.59 6.68
N MET A 237 13.67 0.72 5.47
CA MET A 237 14.85 -0.01 5.01
C MET A 237 15.55 0.78 3.90
N ILE A 238 16.88 0.76 3.87
CA ILE A 238 17.65 1.30 2.75
C ILE A 238 17.45 0.38 1.55
N MET A 239 17.14 0.97 0.39
CA MET A 239 17.09 0.26 -0.88
C MET A 239 17.82 1.10 -1.91
N ILE A 240 19.00 0.63 -2.29
CA ILE A 240 19.85 1.25 -3.31
C ILE A 240 19.34 0.75 -4.67
N LYS A 241 18.98 1.69 -5.52
CA LYS A 241 18.45 1.45 -6.88
C LYS A 241 19.43 2.00 -7.91
N ASP A 242 19.21 1.65 -9.18
CA ASP A 242 19.92 2.19 -10.35
C ASP A 242 20.18 3.72 -10.30
N ASN A 243 19.16 4.50 -9.96
CA ASN A 243 19.23 5.96 -9.88
C ASN A 243 20.13 6.43 -8.73
N HIS A 244 20.16 5.70 -7.62
CA HIS A 244 21.03 6.00 -6.50
C HIS A 244 22.48 5.66 -6.82
N ILE A 245 22.72 4.52 -7.49
CA ILE A 245 24.04 4.09 -7.97
C ILE A 245 24.63 5.15 -8.91
N ALA A 246 23.85 5.58 -9.90
CA ALA A 246 24.24 6.62 -10.84
C ALA A 246 24.56 7.95 -10.13
N ALA A 247 23.70 8.39 -9.20
CA ALA A 247 23.89 9.63 -8.47
C ALA A 247 25.07 9.58 -7.46
N ALA A 248 25.39 8.40 -6.92
CA ALA A 248 26.50 8.21 -5.99
C ALA A 248 27.87 8.15 -6.70
N GLY A 249 27.88 7.90 -8.00
CA GLY A 249 29.10 7.71 -8.80
C GLY A 249 29.59 6.26 -8.85
N GLY A 250 28.70 5.29 -8.59
CA GLY A 250 28.99 3.85 -8.63
C GLY A 250 28.36 3.08 -7.48
N LEU A 251 28.30 1.76 -7.61
CA LEU A 251 27.58 0.88 -6.69
C LEU A 251 28.33 0.80 -5.35
N THR A 252 29.62 0.52 -5.39
CA THR A 252 30.47 0.53 -4.18
C THR A 252 30.35 1.85 -3.41
N GLN A 253 30.37 2.99 -4.09
CA GLN A 253 30.26 4.31 -3.45
C GLN A 253 28.88 4.52 -2.82
N ALA A 254 27.80 4.05 -3.47
CA ALA A 254 26.46 4.13 -2.91
C ALA A 254 26.34 3.33 -1.60
N VAL A 255 26.86 2.10 -1.59
CA VAL A 255 26.85 1.20 -0.43
C VAL A 255 27.68 1.78 0.73
N GLU A 256 28.92 2.22 0.45
CA GLU A 256 29.80 2.80 1.47
C GLU A 256 29.21 4.06 2.12
N ARG A 257 28.60 4.94 1.31
CA ARG A 257 27.92 6.14 1.83
C ARG A 257 26.70 5.78 2.68
N ALA A 258 25.92 4.79 2.25
CA ALA A 258 24.77 4.33 3.02
C ALA A 258 25.20 3.71 4.36
N GLN A 259 26.27 2.92 4.39
CA GLN A 259 26.83 2.37 5.64
C GLN A 259 27.38 3.46 6.57
N ALA A 260 28.08 4.46 6.02
CA ALA A 260 28.56 5.61 6.79
C ALA A 260 27.40 6.39 7.40
N PHE A 261 26.30 6.60 6.65
CA PHE A 261 25.10 7.25 7.15
C PHE A 261 24.45 6.49 8.31
N LEU A 262 24.29 5.16 8.20
CA LEU A 262 23.75 4.32 9.28
C LEU A 262 24.58 4.46 10.56
N THR A 263 25.91 4.44 10.42
CA THR A 263 26.86 4.61 11.52
C THR A 263 26.74 6.01 12.15
N GLU A 264 26.78 7.06 11.33
CA GLU A 264 26.68 8.46 11.79
C GLU A 264 25.38 8.73 12.55
N LYS A 265 24.27 8.17 12.07
CA LYS A 265 22.94 8.35 12.68
C LYS A 265 22.64 7.32 13.77
N ASN A 266 23.54 6.37 14.04
CA ASN A 266 23.34 5.26 14.97
C ASN A 266 22.01 4.53 14.70
N LEU A 267 21.78 4.19 13.43
CA LEU A 267 20.59 3.47 12.95
C LEU A 267 20.93 2.01 12.65
N SER A 268 20.03 1.12 13.05
CA SER A 268 20.10 -0.32 12.75
C SER A 268 18.95 -0.67 11.82
N MET A 269 19.22 -0.74 10.51
CA MET A 269 18.26 -1.17 9.48
C MET A 269 18.98 -1.92 8.36
N GLY A 270 18.25 -2.84 7.72
CA GLY A 270 18.76 -3.56 6.55
C GLY A 270 18.97 -2.65 5.35
N MET A 271 19.81 -3.12 4.45
CA MET A 271 20.11 -2.52 3.16
C MET A 271 19.88 -3.58 2.08
N GLU A 272 19.07 -3.19 1.11
CA GLU A 272 18.85 -3.93 -0.11
C GLU A 272 19.54 -3.23 -1.27
N VAL A 273 20.19 -4.00 -2.14
CA VAL A 273 20.85 -3.48 -3.34
C VAL A 273 20.23 -4.11 -4.58
N GLU A 274 19.71 -3.26 -5.47
CA GLU A 274 19.18 -3.65 -6.78
C GLU A 274 20.34 -3.89 -7.75
N THR A 275 20.30 -5.05 -8.40
CA THR A 275 21.27 -5.49 -9.41
C THR A 275 20.53 -5.99 -10.64
N ARG A 276 21.10 -5.71 -11.81
CA ARG A 276 20.53 -6.00 -13.14
C ARG A 276 21.45 -6.87 -13.99
N THR A 277 22.70 -7.02 -13.59
CA THR A 277 23.70 -7.82 -14.30
C THR A 277 24.51 -8.69 -13.33
N MET A 278 25.11 -9.77 -13.85
CA MET A 278 26.01 -10.62 -13.05
C MET A 278 27.25 -9.86 -12.56
N ASP A 279 27.71 -8.82 -13.27
CA ASP A 279 28.85 -8.01 -12.83
C ASP A 279 28.49 -7.16 -11.61
N GLU A 280 27.29 -6.58 -11.57
CA GLU A 280 26.78 -5.89 -10.38
C GLU A 280 26.57 -6.85 -9.21
N VAL A 281 26.08 -8.08 -9.46
CA VAL A 281 25.98 -9.12 -8.43
C VAL A 281 27.37 -9.45 -7.87
N ARG A 282 28.38 -9.62 -8.73
CA ARG A 282 29.77 -9.86 -8.29
C ARG A 282 30.28 -8.70 -7.44
N GLU A 283 30.09 -7.45 -7.87
CA GLU A 283 30.52 -6.27 -7.13
C GLU A 283 29.86 -6.19 -5.74
N VAL A 284 28.55 -6.44 -5.63
CA VAL A 284 27.85 -6.48 -4.33
C VAL A 284 28.44 -7.58 -3.45
N MET A 285 28.62 -8.78 -3.99
CA MET A 285 29.13 -9.91 -3.20
C MET A 285 30.58 -9.74 -2.76
N GLU A 286 31.42 -9.05 -3.55
CA GLU A 286 32.77 -8.66 -3.10
C GLU A 286 32.72 -7.70 -1.90
N ILE A 287 31.72 -6.82 -1.84
CA ILE A 287 31.49 -5.97 -0.66
C ILE A 287 31.03 -6.83 0.53
N VAL A 288 30.09 -7.74 0.31
CA VAL A 288 29.59 -8.67 1.35
C VAL A 288 30.75 -9.49 1.92
N ASP A 289 31.57 -10.10 1.06
CA ASP A 289 32.69 -10.95 1.46
C ASP A 289 33.77 -10.18 2.23
N ARG A 290 34.10 -8.95 1.81
CA ARG A 290 35.01 -8.05 2.56
C ARG A 290 34.47 -7.66 3.94
N GLN A 291 33.16 -7.78 4.15
CA GLN A 291 32.50 -7.45 5.41
C GLN A 291 32.07 -8.69 6.20
N ALA A 292 32.29 -9.90 5.66
CA ALA A 292 31.98 -11.15 6.33
C ALA A 292 32.71 -11.23 7.68
N GLY A 293 31.95 -11.47 8.75
CA GLY A 293 32.46 -11.50 10.13
C GLY A 293 32.39 -10.17 10.90
N LYS A 294 31.93 -9.07 10.27
CA LYS A 294 31.51 -7.87 11.00
C LYS A 294 30.11 -8.11 11.57
N VAL A 295 29.92 -7.77 12.85
CA VAL A 295 28.67 -7.99 13.58
C VAL A 295 27.47 -7.29 12.92
N ASP A 296 27.71 -6.21 12.16
CA ASP A 296 26.69 -5.34 11.58
C ASP A 296 26.90 -5.07 10.07
N HIS A 297 27.03 -6.12 9.24
CA HIS A 297 27.00 -5.90 7.78
C HIS A 297 25.57 -5.49 7.35
N PRO A 298 25.36 -4.29 6.77
CA PRO A 298 24.00 -3.80 6.56
C PRO A 298 23.33 -4.41 5.32
N ILE A 299 24.06 -4.99 4.36
CA ILE A 299 23.44 -5.60 3.18
C ILE A 299 22.79 -6.91 3.59
N THR A 300 21.47 -6.90 3.66
CA THR A 300 20.67 -8.07 4.04
C THR A 300 20.09 -8.76 2.83
N ARG A 301 19.94 -8.04 1.70
CA ARG A 301 19.25 -8.52 0.51
C ARG A 301 19.84 -8.00 -0.78
N VAL A 302 19.84 -8.84 -1.81
CA VAL A 302 20.14 -8.48 -3.19
C VAL A 302 18.90 -8.69 -4.04
N MET A 303 18.42 -7.62 -4.66
CA MET A 303 17.33 -7.67 -5.63
C MET A 303 17.92 -7.94 -7.01
N LEU A 304 17.43 -9.00 -7.64
CA LEU A 304 17.80 -9.49 -8.97
C LEU A 304 16.73 -8.98 -9.96
N ASP A 305 16.84 -7.70 -10.34
CA ASP A 305 15.80 -7.02 -11.10
C ASP A 305 15.88 -7.32 -12.59
N ASN A 306 14.77 -7.82 -13.13
CA ASN A 306 14.59 -8.11 -14.55
C ASN A 306 15.69 -9.03 -15.14
N MET A 307 16.20 -9.96 -14.32
CA MET A 307 17.11 -11.04 -14.76
C MET A 307 16.37 -12.18 -15.46
N THR A 308 15.05 -12.10 -15.57
CA THR A 308 14.23 -12.97 -16.43
C THR A 308 14.04 -12.33 -17.80
N LYS A 309 14.09 -13.12 -18.87
CA LYS A 309 13.80 -12.65 -20.23
C LYS A 309 12.59 -13.36 -20.80
N MET A 310 11.75 -12.65 -21.55
CA MET A 310 10.63 -13.28 -22.26
C MET A 310 11.19 -14.21 -23.35
N ASP A 311 10.83 -15.48 -23.26
CA ASP A 311 11.19 -16.50 -24.23
C ASP A 311 9.97 -17.41 -24.44
N PRO A 312 9.23 -17.27 -25.56
CA PRO A 312 8.07 -18.10 -25.84
C PRO A 312 8.36 -19.61 -25.94
N SER A 313 9.64 -19.99 -26.12
CA SER A 313 10.07 -21.38 -26.18
C SER A 313 10.40 -21.97 -24.80
N ALA A 314 10.57 -21.12 -23.79
CA ALA A 314 10.88 -21.53 -22.41
C ALA A 314 9.60 -21.88 -21.62
N GLU A 315 9.78 -22.65 -20.55
CA GLU A 315 8.71 -22.93 -19.58
C GLU A 315 8.14 -21.61 -19.01
N ALA A 316 6.82 -21.53 -18.88
CA ALA A 316 6.10 -20.32 -18.47
C ALA A 316 6.33 -19.07 -19.35
N GLY A 317 7.02 -19.21 -20.49
CA GLY A 317 7.32 -18.11 -21.40
C GLY A 317 8.49 -17.22 -20.95
N ILE A 318 9.32 -17.68 -20.00
CA ILE A 318 10.45 -16.92 -19.47
C ILE A 318 11.73 -17.75 -19.34
N ASP A 319 12.85 -17.18 -19.76
CA ASP A 319 14.20 -17.64 -19.45
C ASP A 319 14.65 -17.07 -18.10
N VAL A 320 15.07 -17.95 -17.20
CA VAL A 320 15.54 -17.64 -15.84
C VAL A 320 17.01 -17.99 -15.63
N SER A 321 17.77 -18.32 -16.68
CA SER A 321 19.15 -18.82 -16.58
C SER A 321 20.08 -17.86 -15.82
N MET A 322 19.95 -16.55 -16.08
CA MET A 322 20.72 -15.52 -15.36
C MET A 322 20.32 -15.41 -13.89
N LEU A 323 19.03 -15.57 -13.59
CA LEU A 323 18.52 -15.56 -12.22
C LEU A 323 19.05 -16.78 -11.45
N GLU A 324 19.03 -17.96 -12.05
CA GLU A 324 19.61 -19.19 -11.48
C GLU A 324 21.13 -19.04 -11.24
N GLU A 325 21.87 -18.49 -12.20
CA GLU A 325 23.31 -18.19 -12.06
C GLU A 325 23.55 -17.24 -10.87
N ALA A 326 22.78 -16.17 -10.76
CA ALA A 326 22.91 -15.18 -9.69
C ALA A 326 22.61 -15.80 -8.31
N VAL A 327 21.52 -16.57 -8.17
CA VAL A 327 21.16 -17.24 -6.92
C VAL A 327 22.24 -18.24 -6.51
N ALA A 328 22.71 -19.06 -7.45
CA ALA A 328 23.78 -20.02 -7.21
C ALA A 328 25.09 -19.33 -6.79
N TYR A 329 25.45 -18.22 -7.45
CA TYR A 329 26.62 -17.43 -7.10
C TYR A 329 26.50 -16.83 -5.70
N ILE A 330 25.36 -16.21 -5.35
CA ILE A 330 25.13 -15.62 -4.02
C ILE A 330 25.22 -16.69 -2.93
N GLY A 331 24.74 -17.91 -3.19
CA GLY A 331 25.00 -19.07 -2.33
C GLY A 331 24.48 -18.92 -0.90
N GLY A 332 23.38 -18.19 -0.71
CA GLY A 332 22.73 -18.00 0.60
C GLY A 332 23.46 -17.07 1.57
N ARG A 333 24.49 -16.33 1.13
CA ARG A 333 25.22 -15.35 1.96
C ARG A 333 24.35 -14.15 2.38
N VAL A 334 23.37 -13.80 1.55
CA VAL A 334 22.35 -12.77 1.77
C VAL A 334 21.02 -13.25 1.19
N GLU A 335 19.91 -12.64 1.60
CA GLU A 335 18.60 -12.91 1.00
C GLU A 335 18.60 -12.50 -0.48
N THR A 336 17.86 -13.22 -1.31
CA THR A 336 17.68 -12.88 -2.73
C THR A 336 16.21 -12.54 -3.02
N GLU A 337 16.00 -11.51 -3.82
CA GLU A 337 14.67 -11.10 -4.27
C GLU A 337 14.58 -11.08 -5.80
N GLY A 338 13.70 -11.89 -6.36
CA GLY A 338 13.36 -11.84 -7.79
C GLY A 338 12.31 -10.76 -8.07
N SER A 339 12.60 -9.86 -9.01
CA SER A 339 11.71 -8.77 -9.46
C SER A 339 11.64 -8.69 -10.99
N GLY A 340 10.55 -8.13 -11.50
CA GLY A 340 10.32 -7.91 -12.93
C GLY A 340 9.58 -9.07 -13.60
N ASN A 341 8.62 -8.76 -14.48
CA ASN A 341 7.81 -9.72 -15.24
C ASN A 341 7.10 -10.83 -14.42
N VAL A 342 6.89 -10.59 -13.12
CA VAL A 342 6.19 -11.55 -12.25
C VAL A 342 4.68 -11.47 -12.46
N ASN A 343 4.07 -12.61 -12.74
CA ASN A 343 2.63 -12.84 -12.82
C ASN A 343 2.32 -14.31 -12.48
N LEU A 344 1.03 -14.68 -12.47
CA LEU A 344 0.59 -16.00 -12.03
C LEU A 344 1.19 -17.14 -12.87
N ARG A 345 1.51 -16.90 -14.14
CA ARG A 345 2.16 -17.90 -15.01
C ARG A 345 3.65 -18.04 -14.72
N THR A 346 4.32 -16.95 -14.35
CA THR A 346 5.79 -16.89 -14.23
C THR A 346 6.29 -17.12 -12.81
N VAL A 347 5.47 -16.86 -11.79
CA VAL A 347 5.87 -16.87 -10.37
C VAL A 347 6.45 -18.21 -9.95
N ARG A 348 5.86 -19.33 -10.40
CA ARG A 348 6.36 -20.67 -10.08
C ARG A 348 7.75 -20.92 -10.65
N ARG A 349 7.99 -20.53 -11.90
CA ARG A 349 9.31 -20.69 -12.55
C ARG A 349 10.36 -19.83 -11.86
N ILE A 350 10.01 -18.61 -11.46
CA ILE A 350 10.90 -17.74 -10.68
C ILE A 350 11.19 -18.35 -9.30
N ALA A 351 10.19 -18.86 -8.59
CA ALA A 351 10.34 -19.51 -7.29
C ALA A 351 11.27 -20.74 -7.37
N SER A 352 11.20 -21.49 -8.46
CA SER A 352 12.04 -22.68 -8.69
C SER A 352 13.55 -22.39 -8.76
N THR A 353 13.95 -21.14 -8.98
CA THR A 353 15.37 -20.73 -8.97
C THR A 353 15.98 -20.73 -7.56
N GLY A 354 15.15 -20.79 -6.52
CA GLY A 354 15.60 -20.78 -5.12
C GLY A 354 15.72 -19.39 -4.50
N VAL A 355 15.17 -18.34 -5.14
CA VAL A 355 15.09 -17.01 -4.54
C VAL A 355 14.37 -17.02 -3.19
N THR A 356 14.79 -16.16 -2.25
CA THR A 356 14.15 -16.03 -0.93
C THR A 356 12.82 -15.28 -1.01
N TYR A 357 12.73 -14.27 -1.86
CA TYR A 357 11.54 -13.44 -2.06
C TYR A 357 11.25 -13.24 -3.54
N ILE A 358 9.98 -12.98 -3.84
CA ILE A 358 9.53 -12.54 -5.16
C ILE A 358 8.62 -11.33 -4.96
N SER A 359 8.99 -10.16 -5.49
CA SER A 359 8.15 -8.97 -5.37
C SER A 359 7.28 -8.73 -6.61
N VAL A 360 5.99 -8.47 -6.35
CA VAL A 360 4.95 -8.38 -7.37
C VAL A 360 4.19 -7.08 -7.21
N GLY A 361 4.50 -6.10 -8.07
CA GLY A 361 3.80 -4.81 -8.06
C GLY A 361 2.29 -4.93 -8.32
N ALA A 362 1.91 -5.85 -9.22
CA ALA A 362 0.54 -6.01 -9.68
C ALA A 362 -0.45 -6.38 -8.56
N LEU A 363 0.04 -6.95 -7.45
CA LEU A 363 -0.78 -7.29 -6.28
C LEU A 363 -1.51 -6.07 -5.68
N THR A 364 -0.96 -4.86 -5.82
CA THR A 364 -1.53 -3.66 -5.19
C THR A 364 -2.03 -2.60 -6.17
N HIS A 365 -1.42 -2.46 -7.36
CA HIS A 365 -1.83 -1.43 -8.33
C HIS A 365 -2.78 -1.91 -9.45
N SER A 366 -2.89 -3.22 -9.70
CA SER A 366 -3.64 -3.76 -10.85
C SER A 366 -4.61 -4.87 -10.47
N VAL A 367 -4.99 -4.93 -9.20
CA VAL A 367 -5.88 -5.97 -8.71
C VAL A 367 -7.32 -5.75 -9.14
N LYS A 368 -8.03 -6.84 -9.42
CA LYS A 368 -9.48 -6.83 -9.56
C LYS A 368 -10.12 -6.98 -8.18
N ALA A 369 -11.04 -6.08 -7.83
CA ALA A 369 -11.76 -6.16 -6.58
C ALA A 369 -12.60 -7.46 -6.49
N LEU A 370 -12.68 -8.05 -5.30
CA LEU A 370 -13.58 -9.18 -5.02
C LEU A 370 -15.02 -8.67 -5.08
N ASP A 371 -15.89 -9.36 -5.82
CA ASP A 371 -17.28 -8.94 -5.94
C ASP A 371 -18.08 -9.37 -4.70
N ILE A 372 -18.66 -8.40 -4.01
CA ILE A 372 -19.41 -8.58 -2.76
C ILE A 372 -20.67 -7.73 -2.86
N SER A 373 -21.83 -8.33 -2.61
CA SER A 373 -23.09 -7.60 -2.49
C SER A 373 -23.53 -7.45 -1.03
N PHE A 374 -24.28 -6.39 -0.76
CA PHE A 374 -24.92 -6.14 0.52
C PHE A 374 -26.43 -6.07 0.29
N ASN A 375 -27.17 -7.01 0.87
CA ASN A 375 -28.61 -7.12 0.68
C ASN A 375 -29.34 -6.76 1.96
N ILE A 376 -30.27 -5.82 1.88
CA ILE A 376 -31.07 -5.33 3.00
C ILE A 376 -32.47 -5.96 2.99
N GLU A 377 -32.90 -6.41 4.16
CA GLU A 377 -34.27 -6.83 4.47
C GLU A 377 -34.78 -5.96 5.62
N THR A 378 -35.89 -5.25 5.40
CA THR A 378 -36.55 -4.46 6.44
C THR A 378 -37.42 -5.37 7.30
N GLN A 379 -37.37 -5.19 8.62
CA GLN A 379 -38.21 -5.95 9.57
C GLN A 379 -39.64 -5.44 9.63
#